data_AF-A0A7D5SVP4-F1
#
_entry.id   AF-A0A7D5SVP4-F1
#
_cell.length_a   1.000
_cell.length_b   1.000
_cell.length_c   1.000
_cell.angle_alpha   90.00
_cell.angle_beta   90.00
_cell.angle_gamma   90.00
#
_symmetry.space_group_name_H-M   'P 1'
#
loop_
_entity.id
_entity.type
_entity.pdbx_description
1 polymer ?
#
loop_
_entity_poly.entity_id
_entity_poly.type
_entity_poly.pdbx_seq_one_letter_code
_entity_poly.pdbx_strand_id
1 'polypeptide(L)'
;MENIPQPSDSPYQVGQRVRIYLDEDDIDAQYHGLVCEVIRDDPDDLGSLTGRDVDCHHYRLRRVDTGDELPVSFRHEDLVAESEWPVRE
;
A
#
# COMPACT_ATOMS: atom_id res chain seq x y z
N MET A 1 17.89 -9.22 13.26
CA MET A 1 16.45 -8.90 13.30
C MET A 1 16.18 -8.17 12.00
N GLU A 2 15.43 -8.77 11.10
CA GLU A 2 15.09 -8.11 9.85
C GLU A 2 14.21 -6.90 10.16
N ASN A 3 14.53 -5.76 9.56
CA ASN A 3 13.73 -4.55 9.68
C ASN A 3 12.59 -4.69 8.66
N ILE A 4 11.57 -5.46 9.03
CA ILE A 4 10.41 -5.72 8.18
C ILE A 4 9.55 -4.45 8.21
N PRO A 5 9.34 -3.77 7.07
CA PRO A 5 8.51 -2.58 7.05
C PRO A 5 7.08 -2.91 7.50
N GLN A 6 6.47 -1.99 8.24
CA GLN A 6 5.09 -2.13 8.70
C GLN A 6 4.19 -1.09 8.00
N PRO A 7 2.92 -1.42 7.71
CA PRO A 7 1.94 -0.42 7.31
C PRO A 7 1.79 0.68 8.37
N SER A 8 1.35 1.86 7.92
CA SER A 8 1.03 2.98 8.80
C SER A 8 -0.14 2.64 9.73
N ASP A 9 -0.17 3.19 10.95
CA ASP A 9 -1.34 3.08 11.84
C ASP A 9 -2.54 3.94 11.39
N SER A 10 -2.33 4.78 10.38
CA SER A 10 -3.32 5.72 9.84
C SER A 10 -3.47 5.59 8.33
N PRO A 11 -4.67 5.84 7.77
CA PRO A 11 -4.93 5.72 6.34
C PRO A 11 -4.00 6.58 5.48
N TYR A 12 -3.61 6.06 4.32
CA TYR A 12 -2.84 6.80 3.34
C TYR A 12 -3.70 7.87 2.63
N GLN A 13 -3.09 9.02 2.33
CA GLN A 13 -3.78 10.13 1.68
C GLN A 13 -3.52 10.15 0.17
N VAL A 14 -4.47 10.68 -0.61
CA VAL A 14 -4.26 10.96 -2.03
C VAL A 14 -3.07 11.92 -2.20
N GLY A 15 -2.14 11.57 -3.10
CA GLY A 15 -0.87 12.26 -3.31
C GLY A 15 0.28 11.73 -2.45
N GLN A 16 0.03 10.86 -1.47
CA GLN A 16 1.06 10.26 -0.65
C GLN A 16 1.84 9.19 -1.43
N ARG A 17 3.15 9.12 -1.19
CA ARG A 17 4.02 8.07 -1.74
C ARG A 17 4.03 6.87 -0.81
N VAL A 18 3.80 5.71 -1.39
CA VAL A 18 3.78 4.40 -0.73
C VAL A 18 4.62 3.42 -1.55
N ARG A 19 5.04 2.34 -0.89
CA ARG A 19 5.65 1.20 -1.54
C ARG A 19 4.81 -0.04 -1.31
N ILE A 20 4.65 -0.84 -2.36
CA ILE A 20 3.92 -2.10 -2.30
C ILE A 20 4.80 -3.14 -1.61
N TYR A 21 4.27 -3.79 -0.58
CA TYR A 21 4.91 -4.83 0.20
C TYR A 21 4.02 -6.07 0.25
N LEU A 22 4.29 -6.99 -0.66
CA LEU A 22 3.57 -8.27 -0.76
C LEU A 22 4.47 -9.45 -0.46
N ASP A 23 3.88 -10.56 -0.05
CA ASP A 23 4.58 -11.83 0.01
C ASP A 23 4.88 -12.37 -1.41
N GLU A 24 5.89 -13.24 -1.55
CA GLU A 24 6.23 -13.85 -2.85
C GLU A 24 5.12 -14.78 -3.36
N ASP A 25 4.29 -15.32 -2.46
CA ASP A 25 3.15 -16.18 -2.80
C ASP A 25 1.87 -15.38 -3.16
N ASP A 26 1.89 -14.05 -3.10
CA ASP A 26 0.75 -13.21 -3.46
C ASP A 26 0.48 -13.24 -4.98
N ILE A 27 -0.79 -13.24 -5.38
CA ILE A 27 -1.18 -13.22 -6.80
C ILE A 27 -0.66 -11.96 -7.52
N ASP A 28 -0.51 -10.88 -6.77
CA ASP A 28 -0.06 -9.57 -7.21
C ASP A 28 1.42 -9.32 -6.86
N ALA A 29 2.17 -10.35 -6.46
CA ALA A 29 3.60 -10.27 -6.06
C ALA A 29 4.50 -9.59 -7.12
N GLN A 30 4.10 -9.60 -8.40
CA GLN A 30 4.79 -8.87 -9.48
C GLN A 30 4.89 -7.35 -9.24
N TYR A 31 4.03 -6.79 -8.39
CA TYR A 31 4.03 -5.36 -8.02
C TYR A 31 4.85 -5.06 -6.76
N HIS A 32 5.37 -6.10 -6.07
CA HIS A 32 6.19 -5.93 -4.87
C HIS A 32 7.36 -4.96 -5.12
N GLY A 33 7.59 -4.06 -4.17
CA GLY A 33 8.70 -3.10 -4.17
C GLY A 33 8.50 -1.87 -5.07
N LEU A 34 7.41 -1.79 -5.84
CA LEU A 34 7.12 -0.61 -6.64
C LEU A 34 6.77 0.60 -5.77
N VAL A 35 7.36 1.75 -6.10
CA VAL A 35 7.03 3.04 -5.48
C VAL A 35 5.89 3.69 -6.26
N CYS A 36 4.80 3.98 -5.55
CA CYS A 36 3.58 4.51 -6.11
C CYS A 36 3.09 5.75 -5.36
N GLU A 37 2.25 6.52 -6.02
CA GLU A 37 1.45 7.59 -5.44
C GLU A 37 0.00 7.11 -5.31
N VAL A 38 -0.62 7.35 -4.16
CA VAL A 38 -2.05 7.11 -3.96
C VAL A 38 -2.84 8.11 -4.78
N ILE A 39 -3.63 7.64 -5.74
CA ILE A 39 -4.48 8.51 -6.57
C ILE A 39 -5.95 8.46 -6.18
N ARG A 40 -6.37 7.42 -5.45
CA ARG A 40 -7.73 7.27 -4.91
C ARG A 40 -7.74 6.33 -3.71
N ASP A 41 -8.68 6.58 -2.81
CA ASP A 41 -9.09 5.70 -1.72
C ASP A 41 -10.58 5.37 -1.91
N ASP A 42 -10.90 4.09 -2.06
CA ASP A 42 -12.23 3.54 -2.31
C ASP A 42 -12.62 2.62 -1.12
N PRO A 43 -13.03 3.16 0.04
CA PRO A 43 -13.27 2.36 1.25
C PRO A 43 -14.50 1.44 1.13
N ASP A 44 -14.44 0.29 1.80
CA ASP A 44 -15.52 -0.70 1.91
C ASP A 44 -16.02 -0.89 3.36
N ASP A 45 -16.86 -1.90 3.61
CA ASP A 45 -17.43 -2.15 4.94
C ASP A 45 -16.57 -3.10 5.82
N LEU A 46 -15.37 -3.52 5.36
CA LEU A 46 -14.57 -4.55 6.04
C LEU A 46 -14.17 -4.13 7.46
N GLY A 47 -13.85 -2.85 7.67
CA GLY A 47 -13.52 -2.34 9.00
C GLY A 47 -14.64 -2.53 10.03
N SER A 48 -15.91 -2.55 9.59
CA SER A 48 -17.05 -2.84 10.47
C SER A 48 -17.11 -4.31 10.90
N LEU A 49 -16.52 -5.21 10.12
CA LEU A 49 -16.47 -6.65 10.39
C LEU A 49 -15.26 -7.04 11.25
N THR A 50 -14.13 -6.37 11.03
CA THR A 50 -12.87 -6.66 11.75
C THR A 50 -12.69 -5.83 13.01
N GLY A 51 -13.41 -4.71 13.12
CA GLY A 51 -13.23 -3.74 14.21
C GLY A 51 -11.97 -2.89 14.05
N ARG A 52 -11.33 -2.89 12.87
CA ARG A 52 -10.18 -2.05 12.53
C ARG A 52 -10.54 -1.18 11.34
N ASP A 53 -10.66 0.13 11.56
CA ASP A 53 -11.04 1.07 10.49
C ASP A 53 -10.07 1.02 9.30
N VAL A 54 -8.78 0.78 9.52
CA VAL A 54 -7.78 0.73 8.44
C VAL A 54 -8.04 -0.37 7.40
N ASP A 55 -8.71 -1.46 7.79
CA ASP A 55 -9.00 -2.59 6.91
C ASP A 55 -10.02 -2.24 5.81
N CYS A 56 -10.78 -1.14 6.01
CA CYS A 56 -11.76 -0.69 5.03
C CYS A 56 -11.12 -0.08 3.77
N HIS A 57 -9.87 0.36 3.83
CA HIS A 57 -9.29 1.15 2.76
C HIS A 57 -8.79 0.30 1.60
N HIS A 58 -9.08 0.79 0.38
CA HIS A 58 -8.65 0.18 -0.87
C HIS A 58 -8.10 1.26 -1.79
N TYR A 59 -6.81 1.17 -2.11
CA TYR A 59 -6.08 2.24 -2.75
C TYR A 59 -5.84 1.95 -4.23
N ARG A 60 -6.13 2.95 -5.07
CA ARG A 60 -5.63 2.98 -6.45
C ARG A 60 -4.31 3.71 -6.48
N LEU A 61 -3.38 3.14 -7.23
CA LEU A 61 -1.98 3.56 -7.22
C LEU A 61 -1.53 3.95 -8.62
N ARG A 62 -0.69 4.98 -8.68
CA ARG A 62 0.05 5.36 -9.88
C ARG A 62 1.54 5.19 -9.65
N ARG A 63 2.22 4.50 -10.56
CA ARG A 63 3.67 4.35 -10.55
C ARG A 63 4.36 5.70 -10.62
N VAL A 64 5.32 5.95 -9.72
CA VAL A 64 6.07 7.21 -9.69
C VAL A 64 7.08 7.30 -10.84
N ASP A 65 7.61 6.16 -11.31
CA ASP A 65 8.63 6.11 -12.35
C ASP A 65 8.07 6.26 -13.78
N THR A 66 6.91 5.67 -14.06
CA THR A 66 6.28 5.75 -15.39
C THR A 66 5.09 6.71 -15.47
N GLY A 67 4.45 7.00 -14.33
CA GLY A 67 3.18 7.76 -14.29
C GLY A 67 1.95 6.92 -14.65
N ASP A 68 2.08 5.61 -14.84
CA ASP A 68 0.96 4.73 -15.18
C ASP A 68 0.15 4.36 -13.93
N GLU A 69 -1.18 4.37 -14.05
CA GLU A 69 -2.10 3.78 -13.07
C GLU A 69 -1.96 2.26 -13.10
N LEU A 70 -1.85 1.64 -11.92
CA LEU A 70 -1.87 0.19 -11.81
C LEU A 70 -3.27 -0.35 -12.11
N PRO A 71 -3.39 -1.49 -12.81
CA PRO A 71 -4.69 -2.05 -13.17
C PRO A 71 -5.43 -2.69 -11.98
N VAL A 72 -4.77 -2.80 -10.83
CA VAL A 72 -5.27 -3.38 -9.58
C VAL A 72 -5.20 -2.35 -8.44
N SER A 73 -5.98 -2.59 -7.40
CA SER A 73 -6.00 -1.80 -6.16
C SER A 73 -5.49 -2.64 -5.00
N PHE A 74 -4.90 -1.99 -4.01
CA PHE A 74 -4.24 -2.65 -2.87
C PHE A 74 -4.93 -2.29 -1.55
N ARG A 75 -4.92 -3.23 -0.60
CA ARG A 75 -5.40 -3.02 0.77
C ARG A 75 -4.40 -2.16 1.54
N HIS A 76 -4.83 -1.67 2.69
CA HIS A 76 -3.96 -0.92 3.59
C HIS A 76 -2.73 -1.73 4.04
N GLU A 77 -2.91 -3.02 4.29
CA GLU A 77 -1.85 -3.92 4.76
C GLU A 77 -0.77 -4.22 3.71
N ASP A 78 -1.11 -4.08 2.42
CA ASP A 78 -0.19 -4.32 1.29
C ASP A 78 0.79 -3.15 1.07
N LEU A 79 0.62 -2.05 1.80
CA LEU A 79 1.29 -0.79 1.56
C LEU A 79 2.07 -0.32 2.78
N VAL A 80 3.22 0.29 2.50
CA VAL A 80 4.08 0.92 3.48
C VAL A 80 4.31 2.36 3.02
N ALA A 81 4.31 3.33 3.94
CA ALA A 81 4.71 4.68 3.57
C ALA A 81 6.14 4.68 3.02
N GLU A 82 6.38 5.33 1.89
CA GLU A 82 7.73 5.37 1.29
C GLU A 82 8.76 5.99 2.24
N SER A 83 8.33 6.90 3.11
CA SER A 83 9.16 7.51 4.17
C SER A 83 9.56 6.55 5.29
N GLU A 84 8.81 5.46 5.47
CA GLU A 84 9.01 4.46 6.53
C GLU A 84 9.69 3.19 5.99
N TRP A 85 9.97 3.15 4.68
CA TRP A 85 10.68 2.05 4.08
C TRP A 85 12.14 2.01 4.55
N PRO A 86 12.65 0.85 5.01
CA PRO A 86 14.03 0.74 5.46
C PRO A 86 14.99 1.03 4.31
N VAL A 87 15.78 2.10 4.46
CA VAL A 87 16.88 2.39 3.55
C VAL A 87 17.95 1.34 3.79
N ARG A 88 18.30 0.54 2.76
CA ARG A 88 19.48 -0.32 2.82
C ARG A 88 20.72 0.60 2.81
N GLU A 89 21.43 0.67 3.94
CA GLU A 89 22.79 1.25 4.03
C GLU A 89 23.81 0.42 3.25
#